data_AF-A0A662A407-F1
#
_entry.id   AF-A0A662A407-F1
#
_cell.length_a   1.000
_cell.length_b   1.000
_cell.length_c   1.000
_cell.angle_alpha   90.00
_cell.angle_beta   90.00
_cell.angle_gamma   90.00
#
_symmetry.space_group_name_H-M   'P 1'
#
loop_
_entity.id
_entity.type
_entity.pdbx_description
1 polymer ?
#
loop_
_entity_poly.entity_id
_entity_poly.type
_entity_poly.pdbx_seq_one_letter_code
_entity_poly.pdbx_strand_id
1 'polypeptide(L)'
;MKIRTTPCPIFLFIIIFVLLLCKPAISQNEDATWWNEVHNWDGVTHWSDYIIYSPYYLGPNALSVPFSQKGQVKDRYGLQVNIENHFYSGDKTQNLFVSLYLPVVKNFVAFEFYGVPIEHYKMDEKTVVERRSRIRSGEGYAVGDFYFSTIIQLWKKPDIAFRMAGRTASGSKLNEARYTDAPGYFFDLSFGKDLLVHEKFVDKIRLHGMIGFYVWQMNLPDSRQNDAILFGLGFDLFMKSFILSNSIDGYSGYFGNEEVVVANKDQPVVFKDRP
;
A
#
# COMPACT_ATOMS: atom_id res chain seq x y z
N MET A 1 2.07 -52.86 -8.41
CA MET A 1 2.46 -51.79 -7.49
C MET A 1 1.42 -50.67 -7.57
N LYS A 2 0.45 -50.63 -6.65
CA LYS A 2 -0.61 -49.59 -6.62
C LYS A 2 -0.24 -48.58 -5.54
N ILE A 3 0.19 -47.38 -5.94
CA ILE A 3 0.43 -46.26 -5.02
C ILE A 3 -0.94 -45.67 -4.69
N ARG A 4 -1.43 -45.89 -3.46
CA ARG A 4 -2.58 -45.17 -2.91
C ARG A 4 -2.06 -43.83 -2.38
N THR A 5 -2.31 -42.75 -3.11
CA THR A 5 -2.14 -41.38 -2.62
C THR A 5 -3.38 -41.00 -1.83
N THR A 6 -3.35 -41.21 -0.51
CA THR A 6 -4.31 -40.55 0.40
C THR A 6 -3.86 -39.10 0.61
N PRO A 7 -4.70 -38.09 0.35
CA PRO A 7 -4.36 -36.71 0.63
C PRO A 7 -4.15 -36.50 2.14
N CYS A 8 -3.11 -35.75 2.50
CA CYS A 8 -2.74 -35.45 3.88
C CYS A 8 -3.91 -34.74 4.60
N PRO A 9 -4.33 -35.19 5.80
CA PRO A 9 -5.48 -34.61 6.52
C PRO A 9 -5.29 -33.12 6.85
N ILE A 10 -4.04 -32.66 6.94
CA ILE A 10 -3.69 -31.25 7.15
C ILE A 10 -4.07 -30.40 5.92
N PHE A 11 -3.89 -30.94 4.71
CA PHE A 11 -4.21 -30.23 3.46
C PHE A 11 -5.72 -30.06 3.29
N LEU A 12 -6.49 -31.08 3.65
CA LEU A 12 -7.95 -31.02 3.63
C LEU A 12 -8.49 -30.04 4.69
N PHE A 13 -7.86 -29.99 5.86
CA PHE A 13 -8.23 -29.04 6.93
C PHE A 13 -7.94 -27.59 6.53
N ILE A 14 -6.80 -27.32 5.86
CA ILE A 14 -6.48 -25.99 5.33
C ILE A 14 -7.48 -25.57 4.26
N ILE A 15 -7.86 -26.46 3.34
CA ILE A 15 -8.87 -26.16 2.31
C ILE A 15 -10.24 -25.86 2.94
N ILE A 16 -10.66 -26.64 3.94
CA ILE A 16 -11.94 -26.43 4.64
C ILE A 16 -11.90 -25.11 5.45
N PHE A 17 -10.77 -24.79 6.08
CA PHE A 17 -10.58 -23.53 6.81
C PHE A 17 -10.59 -22.32 5.86
N VAL A 18 -9.95 -22.42 4.69
CA VAL A 18 -10.00 -21.38 3.63
C VAL A 18 -11.41 -21.22 3.07
N LEU A 19 -12.14 -22.32 2.86
CA LEU A 19 -13.54 -22.28 2.40
C LEU A 19 -14.50 -21.72 3.47
N LEU A 20 -14.23 -21.93 4.76
CA LEU A 20 -15.02 -21.35 5.87
C LEU A 20 -14.76 -19.85 6.09
N LEU A 21 -13.62 -19.33 5.65
CA LEU A 21 -13.32 -17.89 5.64
C LEU A 21 -13.97 -17.16 4.45
N CYS A 22 -14.37 -17.88 3.40
CA CYS A 22 -15.20 -17.34 2.33
C CYS A 22 -16.66 -17.18 2.79
N LYS A 23 -16.95 -16.12 3.55
CA LYS A 23 -18.33 -15.65 3.65
C LYS A 23 -18.80 -15.25 2.24
N PRO A 24 -20.01 -15.65 1.80
CA PRO A 24 -20.59 -15.06 0.60
C PRO A 24 -20.71 -13.55 0.87
N ALA A 25 -20.03 -12.74 0.06
CA ALA A 25 -20.29 -11.33 0.02
C ALA A 25 -21.73 -11.16 -0.48
N ILE A 26 -22.66 -10.94 0.45
CA ILE A 26 -23.97 -10.39 0.11
C ILE A 26 -23.65 -9.01 -0.45
N SER A 27 -23.65 -8.89 -1.77
CA SER A 27 -23.62 -7.61 -2.46
C SER A 27 -24.90 -6.90 -2.06
N GLN A 28 -24.80 -6.03 -1.07
CA GLN A 28 -25.85 -5.08 -0.77
C GLN A 28 -25.88 -4.13 -1.95
N ASN A 29 -26.88 -4.31 -2.80
CA ASN A 29 -27.28 -3.38 -3.83
C ASN A 29 -27.95 -2.18 -3.10
N GLU A 30 -27.19 -1.50 -2.23
CA GLU A 30 -27.62 -0.25 -1.62
C GLU A 30 -27.85 0.76 -2.75
N ASP A 31 -29.01 1.42 -2.70
CA ASP A 31 -29.57 2.23 -3.79
C ASP A 31 -28.53 3.07 -4.53
N ALA A 32 -28.20 2.66 -5.77
CA ALA A 32 -27.39 3.47 -6.68
C ALA A 32 -27.95 4.90 -6.82
N THR A 33 -29.26 5.06 -6.60
CA THR A 33 -29.97 6.35 -6.53
C THR A 33 -29.33 7.33 -5.55
N TRP A 34 -28.98 6.92 -4.32
CA TRP A 34 -28.37 7.81 -3.34
C TRP A 34 -27.03 8.35 -3.83
N TRP A 35 -26.18 7.47 -4.36
CA TRP A 35 -24.87 7.87 -4.88
C TRP A 35 -25.02 8.79 -6.09
N ASN A 36 -25.97 8.48 -6.98
CA ASN A 36 -26.27 9.30 -8.15
C ASN A 36 -26.69 10.73 -7.76
N GLU A 37 -27.57 10.86 -6.75
CA GLU A 37 -28.05 12.15 -6.25
C GLU A 37 -26.94 12.96 -5.59
N VAL A 38 -26.16 12.34 -4.69
CA VAL A 38 -25.12 13.07 -3.93
C VAL A 38 -23.95 13.48 -4.83
N HIS A 39 -23.69 12.76 -5.92
CA HIS A 39 -22.53 13.02 -6.80
C HIS A 39 -22.91 13.57 -8.17
N ASN A 40 -24.18 13.91 -8.38
CA ASN A 40 -24.71 14.42 -9.65
C ASN A 40 -24.28 13.55 -10.83
N TRP A 41 -24.50 12.23 -10.73
CA TRP A 41 -24.15 11.30 -11.78
C TRP A 41 -24.90 11.62 -13.08
N ASP A 42 -24.19 11.64 -14.20
CA ASP A 42 -24.72 12.04 -15.51
C ASP A 42 -25.61 10.98 -16.17
N GLY A 43 -25.68 9.78 -15.59
CA GLY A 43 -26.47 8.66 -16.10
C GLY A 43 -25.82 7.88 -17.25
N VAL A 44 -24.64 8.29 -17.73
CA VAL A 44 -24.01 7.72 -18.94
C VAL A 44 -22.54 7.32 -18.72
N THR A 45 -21.79 8.08 -17.94
CA THR A 45 -20.38 7.82 -17.66
C THR A 45 -20.25 6.67 -16.66
N HIS A 46 -19.29 5.77 -16.87
CA HIS A 46 -19.10 4.67 -15.94
C HIS A 46 -18.66 5.21 -14.55
N TRP A 47 -19.27 4.70 -13.48
CA TRP A 47 -19.05 5.20 -12.11
C TRP A 47 -17.56 5.20 -11.69
N SER A 48 -16.73 4.33 -12.27
CA SER A 48 -15.29 4.29 -11.97
C SER A 48 -14.57 5.59 -12.31
N ASP A 49 -15.09 6.33 -13.30
CA ASP A 49 -14.51 7.60 -13.75
C ASP A 49 -14.81 8.73 -12.76
N TYR A 50 -15.76 8.51 -11.84
CA TYR A 50 -16.01 9.41 -10.72
C TYR A 50 -15.11 9.12 -9.53
N ILE A 51 -14.45 7.97 -9.44
CA ILE A 51 -13.52 7.68 -8.33
C ILE A 51 -12.24 8.49 -8.51
N ILE A 52 -11.65 9.00 -7.42
CA ILE A 52 -10.45 9.83 -7.49
C ILE A 52 -9.23 8.97 -7.15
N TYR A 53 -8.32 8.78 -8.10
CA TYR A 53 -7.14 7.91 -7.94
C TYR A 53 -5.99 8.66 -7.24
N SER A 54 -6.29 9.23 -6.08
CA SER A 54 -5.35 9.98 -5.25
C SER A 54 -5.36 9.43 -3.83
N PRO A 55 -4.21 9.38 -3.13
CA PRO A 55 -4.09 8.71 -1.83
C PRO A 55 -5.05 9.23 -0.77
N TYR A 56 -5.37 10.53 -0.80
CA TYR A 56 -6.32 11.15 0.12
C TYR A 56 -7.73 10.56 -0.01
N TYR A 57 -8.14 10.32 -1.25
CA TYR A 57 -9.48 9.87 -1.62
C TYR A 57 -9.62 8.35 -1.56
N LEU A 58 -8.58 7.63 -1.14
CA LEU A 58 -8.55 6.17 -1.12
C LEU A 58 -8.25 5.62 0.28
N GLY A 59 -8.43 4.31 0.44
CA GLY A 59 -7.96 3.59 1.63
C GLY A 59 -6.47 3.79 1.87
N PRO A 60 -6.00 3.74 3.14
CA PRO A 60 -4.62 4.05 3.50
C PRO A 60 -3.59 3.08 2.89
N ASN A 61 -4.05 1.90 2.46
CA ASN A 61 -3.22 0.88 1.83
C ASN A 61 -3.25 0.89 0.29
N ALA A 62 -4.09 1.74 -0.33
CA ALA A 62 -4.24 1.81 -1.79
C ALA A 62 -2.93 2.20 -2.48
N LEU A 63 -2.34 3.29 -2.00
CA LEU A 63 -1.13 3.91 -2.51
C LEU A 63 -0.17 4.10 -1.33
N SER A 64 0.12 3.03 -0.60
CA SER A 64 0.92 3.10 0.62
C SER A 64 2.36 3.56 0.34
N VAL A 65 2.95 4.27 1.30
CA VAL A 65 4.35 4.67 1.23
C VAL A 65 5.23 3.43 1.39
N PRO A 66 6.14 3.14 0.44
CA PRO A 66 7.04 1.99 0.57
C PRO A 66 7.97 2.12 1.78
N PHE A 67 8.19 1.02 2.50
CA PHE A 67 9.16 0.98 3.60
C PHE A 67 10.59 1.21 3.10
N SER A 68 11.40 1.98 3.82
CA SER A 68 12.82 2.18 3.49
C SER A 68 13.65 0.91 3.70
N GLN A 69 14.47 0.54 2.72
CA GLN A 69 15.45 -0.55 2.85
C GLN A 69 16.69 -0.17 3.67
N LYS A 70 16.73 1.07 4.18
CA LYS A 70 17.78 1.60 5.06
C LYS A 70 19.21 1.42 4.50
N GLY A 71 19.35 1.35 3.17
CA GLY A 71 20.62 1.16 2.47
C GLY A 71 21.19 -0.26 2.46
N GLN A 72 20.53 -1.26 3.03
CA GLN A 72 21.11 -2.60 3.22
C GLN A 72 20.27 -3.71 2.59
N VAL A 73 20.95 -4.57 1.81
CA VAL A 73 20.47 -5.92 1.51
C VAL A 73 20.87 -6.85 2.66
N LYS A 74 19.87 -7.42 3.34
CA LYS A 74 20.04 -8.38 4.43
C LYS A 74 20.50 -9.73 3.86
N ASP A 75 21.19 -10.53 4.68
CA ASP A 75 21.69 -11.85 4.30
C ASP A 75 20.85 -13.02 4.85
N ARG A 76 19.70 -12.70 5.45
CA ARG A 76 18.78 -13.68 6.06
C ARG A 76 17.40 -13.60 5.40
N TYR A 77 16.78 -14.77 5.28
CA TYR A 77 15.35 -14.87 4.99
C TYR A 77 14.55 -14.15 6.08
N GLY A 78 13.50 -13.45 5.67
CA GLY A 78 12.61 -12.73 6.58
C GLY A 78 11.16 -13.04 6.28
N LEU A 79 10.37 -13.29 7.32
CA LEU A 79 8.92 -13.27 7.28
C LEU A 79 8.46 -12.22 8.27
N GLN A 80 7.64 -11.28 7.81
CA GLN A 80 7.02 -10.25 8.64
C GLN A 80 5.51 -10.40 8.55
N VAL A 81 4.87 -10.32 9.71
CA VAL A 81 3.42 -10.30 9.86
C VAL A 81 3.10 -9.16 10.82
N ASN A 82 2.40 -8.13 10.36
CA ASN A 82 2.00 -6.99 11.18
C ASN A 82 0.48 -6.91 11.25
N ILE A 83 -0.04 -6.51 12.40
CA ILE A 83 -1.40 -5.99 12.53
C ILE A 83 -1.28 -4.47 12.55
N GLU A 84 -1.85 -3.82 11.55
CA GLU A 84 -1.73 -2.39 11.33
C GLU A 84 -3.06 -1.71 11.62
N ASN A 85 -2.98 -0.57 12.32
CA ASN A 85 -4.14 0.26 12.65
C ASN A 85 -3.90 1.66 12.08
N HIS A 86 -4.84 2.14 11.26
CA HIS A 86 -4.80 3.48 10.68
C HIS A 86 -5.84 4.36 11.35
N PHE A 87 -5.40 5.53 11.80
CA PHE A 87 -6.20 6.49 12.55
C PHE A 87 -6.33 7.78 11.74
N TYR A 88 -7.13 7.74 10.67
CA TYR A 88 -7.49 8.94 9.92
C TYR A 88 -8.85 9.47 10.42
N SER A 89 -9.04 10.79 10.39
CA SER A 89 -10.34 11.36 10.77
C SER A 89 -11.40 10.91 9.77
N GLY A 90 -12.36 10.13 10.22
CA GLY A 90 -13.45 9.63 9.37
C GLY A 90 -13.16 8.33 8.62
N ASP A 91 -11.96 7.75 8.76
CA ASP A 91 -11.64 6.39 8.31
C ASP A 91 -10.84 5.63 9.38
N LYS A 92 -11.47 4.60 9.93
CA LYS A 92 -10.83 3.64 10.83
C LYS A 92 -10.59 2.36 10.06
N THR A 93 -9.32 2.06 9.81
CA THR A 93 -8.91 0.87 9.05
C THR A 93 -7.97 0.01 9.88
N GLN A 94 -8.20 -1.30 9.87
CA GLN A 94 -7.34 -2.31 10.47
C GLN A 94 -6.97 -3.34 9.42
N ASN A 95 -5.71 -3.76 9.35
CA ASN A 95 -5.31 -4.73 8.35
C ASN A 95 -4.22 -5.68 8.84
N LEU A 96 -4.10 -6.81 8.16
CA LEU A 96 -3.00 -7.74 8.29
C LEU A 96 -2.03 -7.47 7.14
N PHE A 97 -0.80 -7.08 7.44
CA PHE A 97 0.27 -6.95 6.48
C PHE A 97 1.19 -8.17 6.54
N VAL A 98 1.59 -8.68 5.38
CA VAL A 98 2.53 -9.80 5.28
C VAL A 98 3.64 -9.44 4.30
N SER A 99 4.89 -9.72 4.68
CA SER A 99 6.05 -9.55 3.81
C SER A 99 7.00 -10.75 3.91
N LEU A 100 7.54 -11.16 2.76
CA LEU A 100 8.53 -12.21 2.58
C LEU A 100 9.79 -11.61 1.92
N TYR A 101 10.93 -11.75 2.60
CA TYR A 101 12.23 -11.29 2.13
C TYR A 101 13.15 -12.47 1.84
N LEU A 102 13.65 -12.56 0.61
CA LEU A 102 14.46 -13.67 0.10
C LEU A 102 15.81 -13.16 -0.44
N PRO A 103 16.92 -13.28 0.32
CA PRO A 103 18.24 -12.98 -0.20
C PRO A 103 18.67 -14.07 -1.19
N VAL A 104 18.79 -13.71 -2.48
CA VAL A 104 19.21 -14.63 -3.55
C VAL A 104 20.73 -14.66 -3.66
N VAL A 105 21.37 -13.50 -3.51
CA VAL A 105 22.83 -13.37 -3.40
C VAL A 105 23.12 -12.63 -2.11
N LYS A 106 23.79 -13.30 -1.17
CA LYS A 106 24.07 -12.77 0.18
C LYS A 106 24.67 -11.36 0.10
N ASN A 107 24.07 -10.42 0.83
CA ASN A 107 24.50 -9.02 0.91
C ASN A 107 24.50 -8.24 -0.42
N PHE A 108 23.94 -8.80 -1.50
CA PHE A 108 24.00 -8.21 -2.83
C PHE A 108 22.64 -8.11 -3.52
N VAL A 109 21.87 -9.21 -3.62
CA VAL A 109 20.55 -9.21 -4.28
C VAL A 109 19.53 -9.93 -3.42
N ALA A 110 18.36 -9.31 -3.25
CA ALA A 110 17.21 -9.92 -2.61
C ALA A 110 15.91 -9.64 -3.39
N PHE A 111 14.95 -10.54 -3.24
CA PHE A 111 13.56 -10.32 -3.62
C PHE A 111 12.72 -10.07 -2.38
N GLU A 112 11.75 -9.17 -2.48
CA GLU A 112 10.80 -8.89 -1.42
C GLU A 112 9.38 -8.90 -2.01
N PHE A 113 8.48 -9.64 -1.37
CA PHE A 113 7.08 -9.76 -1.74
C PHE A 113 6.22 -9.36 -0.56
N TYR A 114 5.22 -8.50 -0.77
CA TYR A 114 4.37 -8.07 0.34
C TYR A 114 2.99 -7.64 -0.13
N GLY A 115 2.06 -7.55 0.81
CA GLY A 115 0.71 -7.08 0.56
C GLY A 115 -0.18 -7.16 1.79
N VAL A 116 -1.42 -6.72 1.61
CA VAL A 116 -2.45 -6.70 2.64
C VAL A 116 -3.50 -7.77 2.30
N PRO A 117 -3.36 -9.01 2.79
CA PRO A 117 -4.33 -10.08 2.53
C PRO A 117 -5.74 -9.79 3.04
N ILE A 118 -5.89 -9.02 4.12
CA ILE A 118 -7.19 -8.63 4.65
C ILE A 118 -7.11 -7.26 5.32
N GLU A 119 -8.08 -6.43 4.99
CA GLU A 119 -8.33 -5.12 5.56
C GLU A 119 -9.80 -5.05 5.97
N HIS A 120 -10.08 -4.56 7.18
CA HIS A 120 -11.39 -4.12 7.62
C HIS A 120 -11.37 -2.60 7.73
N TYR A 121 -12.37 -1.93 7.17
CA TYR A 121 -12.49 -0.48 7.22
C TYR A 121 -13.88 -0.07 7.65
N LYS A 122 -13.95 1.10 8.29
CA LYS A 122 -15.19 1.78 8.64
C LYS A 122 -15.00 3.28 8.47
N MET A 123 -15.74 3.83 7.52
CA MET A 123 -15.77 5.26 7.20
C MET A 123 -17.02 5.92 7.81
N ASP A 124 -16.93 7.22 8.11
CA ASP A 124 -18.12 8.02 8.41
C ASP A 124 -18.81 8.51 7.13
N GLU A 125 -20.06 8.98 7.24
CA GLU A 125 -20.87 9.40 6.08
C GLU A 125 -20.19 10.51 5.28
N LYS A 126 -19.49 11.44 5.95
CA LYS A 126 -18.73 12.51 5.28
C LYS A 126 -17.64 11.93 4.39
N THR A 127 -16.84 11.01 4.93
CA THR A 127 -15.72 10.38 4.21
C THR A 127 -16.22 9.49 3.07
N VAL A 128 -17.34 8.78 3.27
CA VAL A 128 -17.98 8.00 2.19
C VAL A 128 -18.32 8.90 1.00
N VAL A 129 -18.94 10.06 1.26
CA VAL A 129 -19.31 11.03 0.22
C VAL A 129 -18.07 11.66 -0.42
N GLU A 130 -17.10 12.09 0.39
CA GLU A 130 -15.86 12.74 -0.07
C GLU A 130 -15.03 11.83 -0.97
N ARG A 131 -14.89 10.55 -0.60
CA ARG A 131 -14.17 9.54 -1.39
C ARG A 131 -14.97 8.92 -2.51
N ARG A 132 -16.23 9.33 -2.64
CA ARG A 132 -17.17 8.84 -3.65
C ARG A 132 -17.41 7.33 -3.60
N SER A 133 -17.38 6.77 -2.39
CA SER A 133 -17.71 5.35 -2.15
C SER A 133 -19.17 5.09 -2.53
N ARG A 134 -19.39 4.01 -3.28
CA ARG A 134 -20.73 3.56 -3.71
C ARG A 134 -21.50 2.80 -2.63
N ILE A 135 -20.85 2.47 -1.52
CA ILE A 135 -21.48 1.78 -0.39
C ILE A 135 -21.68 2.78 0.73
N ARG A 136 -22.96 3.06 1.03
CA ARG A 136 -23.36 4.11 1.96
C ARG A 136 -23.01 3.76 3.40
N SER A 137 -23.12 2.48 3.75
CA SER A 137 -22.72 2.00 5.07
C SER A 137 -21.25 2.29 5.42
N GLY A 138 -20.38 2.48 4.42
CA GLY A 138 -18.98 2.86 4.60
C GLY A 138 -18.12 1.81 5.31
N GLU A 139 -18.60 0.56 5.43
CA GLU A 139 -17.96 -0.49 6.19
C GLU A 139 -17.82 -1.76 5.37
N GLY A 140 -16.67 -2.42 5.46
CA GLY A 140 -16.45 -3.64 4.70
C GLY A 140 -15.08 -4.26 4.90
N TYR A 141 -14.82 -5.27 4.07
CA TYR A 141 -13.52 -5.93 3.97
C TYR A 141 -12.96 -5.76 2.56
N ALA A 142 -11.66 -5.54 2.49
CA ALA A 142 -10.90 -5.47 1.25
C ALA A 142 -9.66 -6.37 1.32
N VAL A 143 -9.22 -6.82 0.15
CA VAL A 143 -7.88 -7.37 -0.11
C VAL A 143 -7.09 -6.30 -0.86
N GLY A 144 -5.82 -6.11 -0.49
CA GLY A 144 -4.96 -5.11 -1.10
C GLY A 144 -4.11 -5.61 -2.26
N ASP A 145 -3.36 -4.68 -2.84
CA ASP A 145 -2.46 -4.99 -3.95
C ASP A 145 -1.27 -5.83 -3.47
N PHE A 146 -0.85 -6.75 -4.34
CA PHE A 146 0.39 -7.47 -4.17
C PHE A 146 1.56 -6.69 -4.77
N TYR A 147 2.65 -6.63 -4.02
CA TYR A 147 3.91 -6.00 -4.41
C TYR A 147 5.01 -7.04 -4.52
N PHE A 148 5.88 -6.84 -5.51
CA PHE A 148 7.09 -7.62 -5.70
C PHE A 148 8.24 -6.66 -6.03
N SER A 149 9.41 -6.89 -5.42
CA SER A 149 10.54 -6.02 -5.63
C SER A 149 11.86 -6.77 -5.68
N THR A 150 12.82 -6.16 -6.39
CA THR A 150 14.23 -6.56 -6.42
C THR A 150 15.04 -5.48 -5.75
N ILE A 151 15.90 -5.87 -4.82
CA ILE A 151 16.76 -4.99 -4.05
C ILE A 151 18.20 -5.36 -4.34
N ILE A 152 19.00 -4.38 -4.75
CA ILE A 152 20.39 -4.54 -5.17
C ILE A 152 21.27 -3.65 -4.30
N GLN A 153 22.28 -4.24 -3.66
CA GLN A 153 23.30 -3.49 -2.95
C GLN A 153 24.27 -2.84 -3.96
N LEU A 154 24.33 -1.52 -3.97
CA LEU A 154 25.23 -0.77 -4.85
C LEU A 154 26.58 -0.47 -4.19
N TRP A 155 26.57 -0.13 -2.90
CA TRP A 155 27.77 0.23 -2.16
C TRP A 155 27.68 -0.23 -0.71
N LYS A 156 28.83 -0.53 -0.08
CA LYS A 156 28.95 -0.83 1.36
C LYS A 156 29.83 0.25 2.01
N LYS A 157 29.35 0.83 3.12
CA LYS A 157 30.02 1.90 3.90
C LYS A 157 30.27 3.24 3.13
N PRO A 158 29.32 4.20 3.13
CA PRO A 158 27.94 4.04 3.62
C PRO A 158 27.19 3.04 2.76
N ASP A 159 26.22 2.36 3.34
CA ASP A 159 25.47 1.37 2.57
C ASP A 159 24.47 2.09 1.66
N ILE A 160 24.48 1.71 0.38
CA ILE A 160 23.54 2.21 -0.63
C ILE A 160 22.89 0.99 -1.28
N ALA A 161 21.57 0.95 -1.28
CA ALA A 161 20.78 -0.08 -1.94
C ALA A 161 19.77 0.57 -2.88
N PHE A 162 19.63 -0.02 -4.06
CA PHE A 162 18.63 0.33 -5.05
C PHE A 162 17.50 -0.70 -5.02
N ARG A 163 16.25 -0.24 -5.10
CA ARG A 163 15.08 -1.11 -5.18
C ARG A 163 14.23 -0.74 -6.40
N MET A 164 13.78 -1.78 -7.09
CA MET A 164 12.78 -1.73 -8.15
C MET A 164 11.57 -2.54 -7.68
N ALA A 165 10.38 -1.96 -7.69
CA ALA A 165 9.17 -2.64 -7.24
C ALA A 165 8.00 -2.46 -8.20
N GLY A 166 7.24 -3.54 -8.41
CA GLY A 166 5.96 -3.51 -9.09
C GLY A 166 4.81 -3.67 -8.09
N ARG A 167 3.73 -2.92 -8.31
CA ARG A 167 2.43 -3.03 -7.66
C ARG A 167 1.45 -3.59 -8.68
N THR A 168 0.77 -4.67 -8.30
CA THR A 168 -0.26 -5.31 -9.15
C THR A 168 -1.60 -4.58 -9.03
N ALA A 169 -2.53 -4.89 -9.94
CA ALA A 169 -3.94 -4.49 -9.84
C ALA A 169 -4.77 -5.62 -9.18
N SER A 170 -4.33 -6.12 -8.03
CA SER A 170 -5.00 -7.22 -7.32
C SER A 170 -5.89 -6.74 -6.17
N GLY A 171 -5.76 -5.46 -5.79
CA GLY A 171 -6.56 -4.80 -4.78
C GLY A 171 -8.03 -4.75 -5.18
N SER A 172 -8.88 -4.96 -4.19
CA SER A 172 -10.33 -5.05 -4.38
C SER A 172 -11.03 -3.74 -4.01
N LYS A 173 -12.36 -3.68 -4.16
CA LYS A 173 -13.19 -2.59 -3.59
C LYS A 173 -12.89 -1.19 -4.13
N LEU A 174 -12.58 -1.08 -5.44
CA LEU A 174 -12.52 0.21 -6.13
C LEU A 174 -13.84 0.98 -6.01
N ASN A 175 -14.97 0.29 -6.07
CA ASN A 175 -16.31 0.86 -5.88
C ASN A 175 -16.54 1.46 -4.48
N GLU A 176 -15.68 1.17 -3.51
CA GLU A 176 -15.72 1.70 -2.15
C GLU A 176 -14.50 2.59 -1.87
N ALA A 177 -13.80 3.02 -2.92
CA ALA A 177 -12.59 3.84 -2.86
C ALA A 177 -11.51 3.23 -1.94
N ARG A 178 -11.33 1.91 -1.95
CA ARG A 178 -10.32 1.24 -1.11
C ARG A 178 -9.00 1.00 -1.82
N TYR A 179 -9.04 0.57 -3.08
CA TYR A 179 -7.87 0.33 -3.93
C TYR A 179 -8.16 0.82 -5.35
N THR A 180 -7.11 1.03 -6.16
CA THR A 180 -7.28 1.64 -7.49
C THR A 180 -7.66 0.67 -8.59
N ASP A 181 -7.60 -0.65 -8.35
CA ASP A 181 -7.71 -1.68 -9.43
C ASP A 181 -6.80 -1.34 -10.63
N ALA A 182 -5.58 -0.88 -10.34
CA ALA A 182 -4.67 -0.37 -11.35
C ALA A 182 -3.21 -0.60 -10.94
N PRO A 183 -2.31 -0.91 -11.89
CA PRO A 183 -0.92 -1.20 -11.59
C PRO A 183 -0.15 0.06 -11.22
N GLY A 184 1.01 -0.15 -10.61
CA GLY A 184 1.99 0.90 -10.33
C GLY A 184 3.39 0.33 -10.18
N TYR A 185 4.37 1.20 -10.02
CA TYR A 185 5.74 0.81 -9.75
C TYR A 185 6.48 1.91 -9.03
N PHE A 186 7.53 1.57 -8.29
CA PHE A 186 8.42 2.56 -7.73
C PHE A 186 9.88 2.12 -7.81
N PHE A 187 10.75 3.12 -7.81
CA PHE A 187 12.18 2.97 -7.76
C PHE A 187 12.73 3.84 -6.65
N ASP A 188 13.58 3.29 -5.80
CA ASP A 188 14.21 4.06 -4.73
C ASP A 188 15.68 3.71 -4.54
N LEU A 189 16.44 4.72 -4.15
CA LEU A 189 17.74 4.59 -3.53
C LEU A 189 17.57 4.80 -2.03
N SER A 190 18.02 3.83 -1.26
CA SER A 190 18.11 3.93 0.18
C SER A 190 19.57 4.02 0.61
N PHE A 191 19.80 4.80 1.66
CA PHE A 191 21.11 5.07 2.22
C PHE A 191 21.09 4.69 3.69
N GLY A 192 22.21 4.21 4.21
CA GLY A 192 22.35 4.10 5.65
C GLY A 192 23.79 4.05 6.12
N LYS A 193 24.02 4.65 7.29
CA LYS A 193 25.33 4.72 7.92
C LYS A 193 25.20 4.38 9.39
N ASP A 194 26.05 3.46 9.81
CA ASP A 194 26.19 3.08 11.20
C ASP A 194 27.15 4.05 11.91
N LEU A 195 26.68 4.60 13.03
CA LEU A 195 27.45 5.37 13.98
C LEU A 195 27.60 4.50 15.22
N LEU A 196 28.82 4.04 15.49
CA LEU A 196 29.12 3.23 16.67
C LEU A 196 29.09 4.14 17.90
N VAL A 197 28.35 3.71 18.91
CA VAL A 197 28.21 4.43 20.17
C VAL A 197 28.78 3.53 21.27
N HIS A 198 29.70 4.05 22.09
CA HIS A 198 30.34 3.30 23.17
C HIS A 198 29.58 3.49 24.49
N GLU A 199 28.26 3.38 24.45
CA GLU A 199 27.41 3.57 25.62
C GLU A 199 26.91 2.22 26.15
N LYS A 200 26.66 2.12 27.46
CA LYS A 200 26.30 0.84 28.13
C LYS A 200 25.06 0.15 27.57
N PHE A 201 24.14 0.91 26.96
CA PHE A 201 22.81 0.45 26.56
C PHE A 201 22.53 0.57 25.06
N VAL A 202 23.34 1.33 24.31
CA VAL A 202 23.16 1.57 22.87
C VAL A 202 24.46 1.17 22.18
N ASP A 203 24.38 0.13 21.35
CA ASP A 203 25.53 -0.39 20.63
C ASP A 203 25.83 0.45 19.38
N LYS A 204 24.77 0.92 18.72
CA LYS A 204 24.86 1.57 17.41
C LYS A 204 23.63 2.42 17.12
N ILE A 205 23.86 3.54 16.45
CA ILE A 205 22.81 4.34 15.82
C ILE A 205 22.96 4.21 14.31
N ARG A 206 21.92 3.78 13.61
CA ARG A 206 21.91 3.81 12.14
C ARG A 206 21.09 5.00 11.68
N LEU A 207 21.73 5.95 11.02
CA LEU A 207 21.02 6.96 10.25
C LEU A 207 20.68 6.39 8.88
N HIS A 208 19.45 6.60 8.41
CA HIS A 208 19.04 6.11 7.10
C HIS A 208 18.11 7.09 6.37
N GLY A 209 18.10 6.99 5.05
CA GLY A 209 17.24 7.80 4.20
C GLY A 209 16.84 7.05 2.93
N MET A 210 15.87 7.61 2.23
CA MET A 210 15.31 7.11 0.98
C MET A 210 15.00 8.28 0.05
N ILE A 211 15.30 8.12 -1.23
CA ILE A 211 14.83 9.00 -2.29
C ILE A 211 14.47 8.16 -3.50
N GLY A 212 13.43 8.54 -4.22
CA GLY A 212 12.99 7.77 -5.37
C GLY A 212 11.84 8.42 -6.09
N PHE A 213 11.12 7.60 -6.84
CA PHE A 213 9.86 8.00 -7.44
C PHE A 213 8.86 6.84 -7.40
N TYR A 214 7.60 7.17 -7.21
CA TYR A 214 6.47 6.26 -7.18
C TYR A 214 5.46 6.67 -8.23
N VAL A 215 5.09 5.71 -9.08
CA VAL A 215 4.20 5.88 -10.21
C VAL A 215 2.99 4.97 -10.06
N TRP A 216 1.81 5.52 -10.32
CA TRP A 216 0.58 4.73 -10.45
C TRP A 216 -0.28 5.21 -11.60
N GLN A 217 -1.07 4.28 -12.14
CA GLN A 217 -2.04 4.59 -13.18
C GLN A 217 -3.24 5.36 -12.60
N MET A 218 -3.73 6.33 -13.36
CA MET A 218 -4.89 7.19 -13.06
C MET A 218 -6.05 6.82 -14.00
N ASN A 219 -7.28 7.18 -13.60
CA ASN A 219 -8.48 7.01 -14.43
C ASN A 219 -8.82 8.24 -15.28
N LEU A 220 -7.99 9.29 -15.29
CA LEU A 220 -8.22 10.50 -16.08
C LEU A 220 -7.99 10.24 -17.58
N PRO A 221 -8.75 10.86 -18.49
CA PRO A 221 -8.60 10.66 -19.95
C PRO A 221 -7.29 11.22 -20.50
N ASP A 222 -6.92 12.43 -20.08
CA ASP A 222 -5.76 13.16 -20.62
C ASP A 222 -4.49 12.97 -19.80
N SER A 223 -4.58 12.21 -18.70
CA SER A 223 -3.48 12.02 -17.75
C SER A 223 -3.59 10.66 -17.08
N ARG A 224 -3.07 9.64 -17.76
CA ARG A 224 -3.22 8.23 -17.38
C ARG A 224 -2.29 7.77 -16.25
N GLN A 225 -1.42 8.64 -15.76
CA GLN A 225 -0.36 8.28 -14.81
C GLN A 225 -0.04 9.46 -13.91
N ASN A 226 0.25 9.20 -12.64
CA ASN A 226 0.78 10.19 -11.71
C ASN A 226 2.17 9.75 -11.23
N ASP A 227 3.11 10.68 -11.30
CA ASP A 227 4.51 10.49 -10.90
C ASP A 227 4.75 11.28 -9.63
N ALA A 228 5.24 10.60 -8.59
CA ALA A 228 5.51 11.20 -7.31
C ALA A 228 6.98 11.06 -6.90
N ILE A 229 7.58 12.14 -6.40
CA ILE A 229 8.88 12.07 -5.75
C ILE A 229 8.69 11.36 -4.40
N LEU A 230 9.42 10.27 -4.19
CA LEU A 230 9.44 9.49 -2.94
C LEU A 230 10.61 9.95 -2.08
N PHE A 231 10.39 10.09 -0.78
CA PHE A 231 11.41 10.49 0.18
C PHE A 231 11.20 9.81 1.54
N GLY A 232 12.29 9.69 2.28
CA GLY A 232 12.27 9.11 3.63
C GLY A 232 13.52 9.45 4.41
N LEU A 233 13.37 9.64 5.72
CA LEU A 233 14.47 9.87 6.64
C LEU A 233 14.15 9.23 8.00
N GLY A 234 15.13 8.58 8.61
CA GLY A 234 14.94 7.96 9.90
C GLY A 234 16.22 7.53 10.60
N PHE A 235 16.04 6.96 11.77
CA PHE A 235 17.12 6.36 12.53
C PHE A 235 16.66 5.11 13.28
N ASP A 236 17.60 4.19 13.46
CA ASP A 236 17.46 3.01 14.31
C ASP A 236 18.45 3.09 15.48
N LEU A 237 17.95 2.93 16.70
CA LEU A 237 18.76 2.72 17.89
C LEU A 237 18.85 1.21 18.15
N PHE A 238 20.04 0.65 17.99
CA PHE A 238 20.33 -0.74 18.32
C PHE A 238 20.72 -0.82 19.80
N MET A 239 19.80 -1.34 20.60
CA MET A 239 20.05 -1.71 21.99
C MET A 239 20.25 -3.23 22.05
N LYS A 240 20.83 -3.73 23.14
CA LYS A 240 21.23 -5.14 23.29
C LYS A 240 20.19 -6.18 22.85
N SER A 241 18.91 -5.94 23.18
CA SER A 241 17.80 -6.87 22.89
C SER A 241 16.68 -6.27 22.03
N PHE A 242 16.73 -4.97 21.74
CA PHE A 242 15.64 -4.25 21.09
C PHE A 242 16.19 -3.25 20.09
N ILE A 243 15.44 -3.03 19.01
CA ILE A 243 15.71 -1.95 18.07
C ILE A 243 14.55 -0.96 18.18
N LEU A 244 14.86 0.29 18.48
CA LEU A 244 13.88 1.38 18.36
C LEU A 244 14.07 2.05 17.00
N SER A 245 13.06 1.98 16.15
CA SER A 245 13.05 2.57 14.81
C SER A 245 12.11 3.76 14.77
N ASN A 246 12.55 4.88 14.19
CA ASN A 246 11.72 6.02 13.86
C ASN A 246 12.04 6.47 12.43
N SER A 247 10.99 6.75 11.65
CA SER A 247 11.13 7.31 10.30
C SER A 247 9.99 8.27 9.98
N ILE A 248 10.27 9.17 9.05
CA ILE A 248 9.31 10.04 8.38
C ILE A 248 9.50 9.78 6.90
N ASP A 249 8.48 9.19 6.28
CA ASP A 249 8.49 8.76 4.90
C ASP A 249 7.23 9.29 4.19
N GLY A 250 7.35 9.58 2.90
CA GLY A 250 6.24 10.11 2.13
C GLY A 250 6.58 10.27 0.66
N TYR A 251 5.60 10.66 -0.13
CA TYR A 251 5.81 11.03 -1.52
C TYR A 251 4.95 12.23 -1.90
N SER A 252 5.34 12.93 -2.97
CA SER A 252 4.60 14.08 -3.50
C SER A 252 4.39 13.92 -5.00
N GLY A 253 3.14 13.69 -5.41
CA GLY A 253 2.71 13.53 -6.82
C GLY A 253 2.62 14.84 -7.59
N TYR A 254 2.73 14.76 -8.92
CA TYR A 254 2.64 15.91 -9.84
C TYR A 254 1.27 16.59 -9.84
N PHE A 255 0.18 15.82 -9.79
CA PHE A 255 -1.19 16.38 -9.70
C PHE A 255 -1.50 16.98 -8.31
N GLY A 256 -0.56 16.96 -7.37
CA GLY A 256 -0.79 17.25 -5.94
C GLY A 256 -0.92 18.73 -5.54
N ASN A 257 -1.19 19.63 -6.47
CA ASN A 257 -1.40 21.06 -6.19
C ASN A 257 -2.84 21.51 -6.47
N GLU A 258 -3.71 20.54 -6.73
CA GLU A 258 -4.88 20.75 -7.55
C GLU A 258 -5.99 19.67 -7.12
N GLU A 259 -7.26 20.00 -6.67
CA GLU A 259 -8.68 19.35 -6.53
C GLU A 259 -9.39 18.84 -7.81
N VAL A 260 -9.67 17.57 -7.82
CA VAL A 260 -10.31 16.95 -8.99
C VAL A 260 -11.84 17.13 -8.88
N VAL A 261 -12.39 18.30 -9.21
CA VAL A 261 -13.82 18.46 -9.57
C VAL A 261 -14.14 17.71 -10.88
N VAL A 262 -14.40 16.40 -10.84
CA VAL A 262 -15.00 15.72 -12.02
C VAL A 262 -16.41 16.27 -12.26
N ALA A 263 -16.54 17.36 -13.04
CA ALA A 263 -17.80 18.02 -13.37
C ALA A 263 -18.33 17.66 -14.77
N ASN A 264 -17.44 17.23 -15.66
CA ASN A 264 -17.71 16.72 -17.00
C ASN A 264 -16.36 16.35 -17.62
N LYS A 265 -16.30 15.28 -18.40
CA LYS A 265 -15.06 14.86 -19.08
C LYS A 265 -14.48 15.94 -20.02
N ASP A 266 -15.34 16.86 -20.47
CA ASP A 266 -15.03 17.88 -21.49
C ASP A 266 -14.77 19.29 -20.93
N GLN A 267 -14.73 19.49 -19.60
CA GLN A 267 -14.40 20.80 -19.01
C GLN A 267 -13.28 20.69 -17.97
N PRO A 268 -12.31 21.63 -17.99
CA PRO A 268 -11.18 21.59 -17.08
C PRO A 268 -11.62 21.93 -15.66
N VAL A 269 -10.93 21.28 -14.74
CA VAL A 269 -11.34 21.07 -13.37
C VAL A 269 -10.39 21.83 -12.47
N VAL A 270 -10.94 22.65 -11.56
CA VAL A 270 -10.16 23.50 -10.65
C VAL A 270 -10.05 22.88 -9.28
N PHE A 271 -8.93 23.20 -8.65
CA PHE A 271 -8.11 22.19 -8.09
C PHE A 271 -7.59 22.74 -6.67
N LYS A 272 -8.24 22.47 -5.51
CA LYS A 272 -7.76 22.36 -4.09
C LYS A 272 -7.14 21.01 -3.58
N ASP A 273 -6.01 21.10 -2.90
CA ASP A 273 -5.77 20.31 -1.68
C ASP A 273 -4.70 20.97 -0.77
N ARG A 274 -4.81 20.68 0.54
CA ARG A 274 -3.88 20.86 1.70
C ARG A 274 -4.20 21.99 2.71
N PRO A 275 -3.79 21.82 3.97
CA PRO A 275 -4.02 20.69 4.90
C PRO A 275 -5.36 20.79 5.64
#